data_AF-A0A6I1KIN1-F1
#
_entry.id   AF-A0A6I1KIN1-F1
#
_cell.length_a   1.000
_cell.length_b   1.000
_cell.length_c   1.000
_cell.angle_alpha   90.00
_cell.angle_beta   90.00
_cell.angle_gamma   90.00
#
_symmetry.space_group_name_H-M   'P 1'
#
loop_
_entity.id
_entity.type
_entity.pdbx_description
1 polymer ?
#
loop_
_entity_poly.entity_id
_entity_poly.type
_entity_poly.pdbx_seq_one_letter_code
_entity_poly.pdbx_strand_id
1 'polypeptide(L)'
;MEKPHLYRLIVCILTVLIVAGCGGGGGTQGVATQPTTAVLKLYTQNVSSPLVSQSITGVTLKINLPGGVTVKTDAGGAVSPGVIVVAGVAVGKASTFAQIYTSATATAPATLSFAVVSTDAGGFEAGEFVTVNCDITPGAFPKNADFTLSDETVSLLNSPPLDTMKITLTSEIK
;
A
#
# COMPACT_ATOMS: atom_id res chain seq x y z
N MET A 1 66.68 -25.38 -59.84
CA MET A 1 67.56 -24.47 -59.09
C MET A 1 66.79 -23.16 -58.90
N GLU A 2 66.42 -22.66 -57.73
CA GLU A 2 66.59 -23.04 -56.32
C GLU A 2 65.39 -22.49 -55.52
N LYS A 3 64.88 -23.28 -54.56
CA LYS A 3 64.11 -22.86 -53.37
C LYS A 3 65.15 -22.66 -52.23
N PRO A 4 64.78 -22.28 -50.99
CA PRO A 4 63.92 -21.22 -50.44
C PRO A 4 64.59 -20.51 -49.22
N HIS A 5 64.10 -19.37 -48.71
CA HIS A 5 64.43 -18.91 -47.34
C HIS A 5 63.22 -18.17 -46.72
N LEU A 6 62.39 -18.76 -45.86
CA LEU A 6 62.67 -19.45 -44.60
C LEU A 6 63.29 -18.55 -43.51
N TYR A 7 62.85 -17.28 -43.37
CA TYR A 7 63.31 -16.43 -42.26
C TYR A 7 62.30 -15.43 -41.67
N ARG A 8 61.03 -15.37 -42.13
CA ARG A 8 59.99 -14.54 -41.44
C ARG A 8 59.00 -15.35 -40.61
N LEU A 9 59.34 -16.62 -40.42
CA LEU A 9 58.85 -17.50 -39.37
C LEU A 9 60.04 -17.63 -38.40
N ILE A 10 60.04 -16.88 -37.29
CA ILE A 10 60.88 -16.99 -36.07
C ILE A 10 61.08 -15.56 -35.51
N VAL A 11 60.70 -15.35 -34.24
CA VAL A 11 60.79 -14.10 -33.46
C VAL A 11 59.63 -13.09 -33.63
N CYS A 12 58.42 -13.50 -33.25
CA CYS A 12 57.60 -12.74 -32.29
C CYS A 12 56.52 -13.65 -31.68
N ILE A 13 56.93 -14.87 -31.34
CA ILE A 13 56.34 -15.61 -30.23
C ILE A 13 56.84 -14.88 -28.97
N LEU A 14 56.14 -13.82 -28.59
CA LEU A 14 56.25 -13.23 -27.27
C LEU A 14 54.86 -12.79 -26.80
N THR A 15 54.09 -13.80 -26.41
CA THR A 15 53.48 -13.87 -25.08
C THR A 15 52.84 -12.57 -24.56
N VAL A 16 51.62 -12.28 -24.99
CA VAL A 16 50.60 -11.75 -24.06
C VAL A 16 49.30 -12.50 -24.30
N LEU A 17 49.18 -13.64 -23.63
CA LEU A 17 47.90 -14.20 -23.22
C LEU A 17 47.18 -13.12 -22.42
N ILE A 18 46.31 -12.34 -23.05
CA ILE A 18 45.31 -11.57 -22.32
C ILE A 18 44.29 -12.60 -21.86
N VAL A 19 44.54 -13.09 -20.65
CA VAL A 19 43.65 -13.95 -19.88
C VAL A 19 42.24 -13.36 -19.99
N ALA A 20 41.32 -14.16 -20.53
CA ALA A 20 39.90 -14.00 -20.30
C ALA A 20 39.68 -14.14 -18.79
N GLY A 21 39.87 -13.05 -18.06
CA GLY A 21 39.40 -12.87 -16.72
C GLY A 21 37.89 -12.66 -16.79
N CYS A 22 37.15 -13.73 -17.05
CA CYS A 22 35.77 -13.81 -16.60
C CYS A 22 35.86 -13.89 -15.07
N GLY A 23 36.04 -12.73 -14.44
CA GLY A 23 35.97 -12.57 -13.01
C GLY A 23 34.57 -12.96 -12.60
N GLY A 24 34.43 -14.18 -12.09
CA GLY A 24 33.27 -14.66 -11.35
C GLY A 24 33.10 -13.80 -10.10
N GLY A 25 32.59 -12.59 -10.28
CA GLY A 25 32.03 -11.78 -9.22
C GLY A 25 30.72 -12.43 -8.84
N GLY A 26 30.79 -13.42 -7.95
CA GLY A 26 29.65 -13.89 -7.15
C GLY A 26 29.19 -12.78 -6.22
N GLY A 27 28.78 -11.65 -6.80
CA GLY A 27 27.98 -10.68 -6.10
C GLY A 27 26.66 -11.38 -5.84
N THR A 28 26.45 -11.81 -4.59
CA THR A 28 25.12 -12.00 -4.06
C THR A 28 24.38 -10.71 -4.33
N GLN A 29 23.67 -10.65 -5.47
CA GLN A 29 22.72 -9.58 -5.70
C GLN A 29 21.82 -9.61 -4.49
N GLY A 30 21.89 -8.56 -3.67
CA GLY A 30 21.03 -8.41 -2.52
C GLY A 30 19.61 -8.54 -3.05
N VAL A 31 18.96 -9.66 -2.73
CA VAL A 31 17.57 -9.89 -3.12
C VAL A 31 16.83 -8.71 -2.50
N ALA A 32 16.29 -7.84 -3.34
CA ALA A 32 15.54 -6.67 -2.88
C ALA A 32 14.49 -7.17 -1.89
N THR A 33 14.50 -6.61 -0.67
CA THR A 33 13.55 -7.02 0.36
C THR A 33 12.14 -6.80 -0.19
N GLN A 34 11.38 -7.88 -0.30
CA GLN A 34 10.03 -7.79 -0.79
C GLN A 34 9.12 -7.24 0.32
N PRO A 35 8.22 -6.30 0.02
CA PRO A 35 7.24 -5.86 0.99
C PRO A 35 6.31 -7.01 1.39
N THR A 36 5.98 -7.04 2.67
CA THR A 36 5.13 -8.07 3.30
C THR A 36 3.89 -7.48 3.95
N THR A 37 3.88 -6.17 4.21
CA THR A 37 2.73 -5.50 4.84
C THR A 37 2.49 -4.11 4.26
N ALA A 38 1.24 -3.66 4.34
CA ALA A 38 0.88 -2.27 4.10
C ALA A 38 0.03 -1.75 5.26
N VAL A 39 0.30 -0.52 5.68
CA VAL A 39 -0.50 0.20 6.68
C VAL A 39 -1.17 1.38 5.98
N LEU A 40 -2.50 1.36 5.93
CA LEU A 40 -3.30 2.44 5.34
C LEU A 40 -3.79 3.36 6.46
N LYS A 41 -3.67 4.66 6.27
CA LYS A 41 -4.20 5.67 7.18
C LYS A 41 -5.24 6.51 6.47
N LEU A 42 -6.37 6.70 7.13
CA LEU A 42 -7.50 7.44 6.61
C LEU A 42 -7.66 8.75 7.36
N TYR A 43 -7.84 9.81 6.59
CA TYR A 43 -8.01 11.17 7.09
C TYR A 43 -9.30 11.76 6.55
N THR A 44 -10.01 12.49 7.39
CA THR A 44 -11.04 13.43 6.94
C THR A 44 -10.41 14.79 6.77
N GLN A 45 -10.66 15.43 5.63
CA GLN A 45 -10.15 16.77 5.31
C GLN A 45 -11.31 17.65 4.87
N ASN A 46 -11.36 18.86 5.42
CA ASN A 46 -12.27 19.88 4.94
C ASN A 46 -11.62 20.59 3.75
N VAL A 47 -12.24 20.50 2.56
CA VAL A 47 -11.75 21.14 1.33
C VAL A 47 -12.30 22.54 1.11
N SER A 48 -13.16 23.05 2.00
CA SER A 48 -13.70 24.41 1.92
C SER A 48 -13.41 25.20 3.19
N SER A 49 -12.71 26.34 3.05
CA SER A 49 -12.53 27.33 4.10
C SER A 49 -13.77 28.23 4.25
N PRO A 50 -14.12 28.77 5.44
CA PRO A 50 -13.45 28.64 6.72
C PRO A 50 -14.08 27.57 7.64
N LEU A 51 -13.26 27.14 8.61
CA LEU A 51 -13.52 26.15 9.64
C LEU A 51 -14.77 26.50 10.48
N VAL A 52 -15.94 26.04 10.06
CA VAL A 52 -16.93 25.65 11.06
C VAL A 52 -16.45 24.32 11.63
N SER A 53 -16.29 24.23 12.95
CA SER A 53 -15.97 22.97 13.63
C SER A 53 -17.09 21.98 13.33
N GLN A 54 -16.87 21.12 12.34
CA GLN A 54 -17.86 20.13 11.96
C GLN A 54 -17.56 18.85 12.68
N SER A 55 -18.48 18.50 13.58
CA SER A 55 -18.47 17.24 14.29
C SER A 55 -18.90 16.13 13.33
N ILE A 56 -17.96 15.24 13.01
CA ILE A 56 -18.22 14.06 12.20
C ILE A 56 -18.87 13.02 13.11
N THR A 57 -20.06 12.55 12.71
CA THR A 57 -20.83 11.53 13.44
C THR A 57 -20.69 10.16 12.81
N GLY A 58 -20.34 10.09 11.53
CA GLY A 58 -20.14 8.83 10.84
C GLY A 58 -19.34 8.98 9.56
N VAL A 59 -18.63 7.93 9.20
CA VAL A 59 -17.93 7.77 7.93
C VAL A 59 -18.23 6.37 7.42
N THR A 60 -18.65 6.22 6.18
CA THR A 60 -18.70 4.92 5.50
C THR A 60 -17.86 5.02 4.24
N LEU A 61 -17.06 3.99 3.96
CA LEU A 61 -16.19 3.96 2.79
C LEU A 61 -15.89 2.53 2.38
N LYS A 62 -15.38 2.41 1.16
CA LYS A 62 -14.81 1.19 0.60
C LYS A 62 -13.39 1.46 0.13
N ILE A 63 -12.47 0.62 0.55
CA ILE A 63 -11.08 0.61 0.06
C ILE A 63 -10.97 -0.47 -1.01
N ASN A 64 -10.50 -0.09 -2.20
CA ASN A 64 -10.10 -1.05 -3.22
C ASN A 64 -8.60 -1.35 -3.02
N LEU A 65 -8.32 -2.62 -2.74
CA LEU A 65 -6.98 -3.12 -2.47
C LEU A 65 -6.36 -3.64 -3.77
N PRO A 66 -5.09 -3.31 -4.07
CA PRO A 66 -4.44 -3.76 -5.28
C PRO A 66 -4.13 -5.27 -5.24
N GLY A 67 -3.77 -5.81 -6.41
CA GLY A 67 -3.45 -7.23 -6.55
C GLY A 67 -2.36 -7.69 -5.57
N GLY A 68 -2.60 -8.82 -4.91
CA GLY A 68 -1.69 -9.39 -3.92
C GLY A 68 -1.80 -8.81 -2.52
N VAL A 69 -2.64 -7.80 -2.29
CA VAL A 69 -2.91 -7.25 -0.96
C VAL A 69 -4.20 -7.83 -0.39
N THR A 70 -4.14 -8.26 0.88
CA THR A 70 -5.27 -8.83 1.60
C THR A 70 -5.37 -8.23 3.01
N VAL A 71 -6.47 -8.52 3.71
CA VAL A 71 -6.57 -8.31 5.15
C VAL A 71 -6.84 -9.64 5.84
N LYS A 72 -6.47 -9.73 7.13
CA LYS A 72 -6.72 -10.93 7.92
C LYS A 72 -8.21 -11.10 8.18
N THR A 73 -8.72 -12.29 7.92
CA THR A 73 -10.07 -12.71 8.31
C THR A 73 -9.99 -13.89 9.27
N ASP A 74 -10.99 -14.02 10.13
CA ASP A 74 -11.15 -15.19 10.98
C ASP A 74 -11.66 -16.41 10.18
N ALA A 75 -11.83 -17.53 10.88
CA ALA A 75 -12.34 -18.77 10.27
C ALA A 75 -13.77 -18.66 9.73
N GLY A 76 -14.55 -17.67 10.17
CA GLY A 76 -15.89 -17.36 9.66
C GLY A 76 -15.88 -16.39 8.49
N GLY A 77 -14.71 -15.91 8.06
CA GLY A 77 -14.57 -14.91 6.99
C GLY A 77 -14.81 -13.48 7.44
N ALA A 78 -15.02 -13.23 8.74
CA ALA A 78 -15.13 -11.87 9.27
C ALA A 78 -13.74 -11.23 9.38
N VAL A 79 -13.67 -9.91 9.23
CA VAL A 79 -12.41 -9.16 9.38
C VAL A 79 -11.86 -9.35 10.80
N SER A 80 -10.60 -9.79 10.91
CA SER A 80 -9.99 -10.09 12.20
C SER A 80 -9.79 -8.84 13.06
N PRO A 81 -9.84 -8.97 14.40
CA PRO A 81 -9.48 -7.89 15.31
C PRO A 81 -8.10 -7.32 15.01
N GLY A 82 -7.97 -5.99 15.04
CA GLY A 82 -6.71 -5.30 14.78
C GLY A 82 -6.41 -5.02 13.30
N VAL A 83 -7.22 -5.53 12.36
CA VAL A 83 -7.12 -5.10 10.95
C VAL A 83 -7.54 -3.64 10.83
N ILE A 84 -8.71 -3.27 11.34
CA ILE A 84 -9.21 -1.90 11.34
C ILE A 84 -9.13 -1.36 12.77
N VAL A 85 -8.33 -0.32 12.98
CA VAL A 85 -8.08 0.29 14.29
C VAL A 85 -8.47 1.76 14.23
N VAL A 86 -9.34 2.19 15.16
CA VAL A 86 -9.66 3.62 15.33
C VAL A 86 -8.40 4.36 15.75
N ALA A 87 -8.12 5.49 15.09
CA ALA A 87 -6.87 6.23 15.23
C ALA A 87 -7.11 7.75 15.33
N GLY A 88 -6.05 8.49 15.65
CA GLY A 88 -6.02 9.95 15.72
C GLY A 88 -7.20 10.59 16.46
N VAL A 89 -7.94 11.46 15.76
CA VAL A 89 -9.00 12.30 16.33
C VAL A 89 -10.25 11.51 16.76
N ALA A 90 -10.38 10.26 16.34
CA ALA A 90 -11.51 9.40 16.64
C ALA A 90 -11.28 8.44 17.82
N VAL A 91 -10.05 8.37 18.37
CA VAL A 91 -9.72 7.49 19.50
C VAL A 91 -10.59 7.81 20.72
N GLY A 92 -11.24 6.79 21.26
CA GLY A 92 -12.16 6.90 22.41
C GLY A 92 -13.50 7.57 22.09
N LYS A 93 -13.69 8.03 20.85
CA LYS A 93 -14.90 8.75 20.40
C LYS A 93 -15.67 8.01 19.31
N ALA A 94 -15.14 6.91 18.77
CA ALA A 94 -15.77 6.19 17.67
C ALA A 94 -15.58 4.67 17.77
N SER A 95 -16.43 3.95 17.06
CA SER A 95 -16.35 2.49 16.87
C SER A 95 -16.50 2.13 15.40
N THR A 96 -15.93 0.99 15.00
CA THR A 96 -16.01 0.47 13.63
C THR A 96 -17.13 -0.55 13.51
N PHE A 97 -17.88 -0.51 12.40
CA PHE A 97 -19.04 -1.37 12.13
C PHE A 97 -19.01 -1.91 10.70
N ALA A 98 -19.78 -2.97 10.46
CA ALA A 98 -20.02 -3.55 9.13
C ALA A 98 -18.73 -3.82 8.33
N GLN A 99 -17.71 -4.39 9.00
CA GLN A 99 -16.42 -4.68 8.38
C GLN A 99 -16.56 -5.88 7.44
N ILE A 100 -16.54 -5.62 6.14
CA ILE A 100 -16.75 -6.62 5.10
C ILE A 100 -15.51 -6.62 4.18
N TYR A 101 -14.82 -7.75 4.16
CA TYR A 101 -13.77 -8.02 3.18
C TYR A 101 -14.32 -8.90 2.07
N THR A 102 -14.05 -8.52 0.82
CA THR A 102 -14.32 -9.33 -0.36
C THR A 102 -12.99 -9.59 -1.08
N SER A 103 -12.62 -10.86 -1.20
CA SER A 103 -11.39 -11.27 -1.89
C SER A 103 -11.42 -10.89 -3.36
N ALA A 104 -10.24 -10.62 -3.92
CA ALA A 104 -10.08 -10.35 -5.34
C ALA A 104 -10.55 -11.54 -6.19
N THR A 105 -11.06 -11.22 -7.38
CA THR A 105 -11.36 -12.21 -8.43
C THR A 105 -10.46 -11.97 -9.63
N ALA A 106 -10.62 -12.76 -10.69
CA ALA A 106 -9.90 -12.55 -11.94
C ALA A 106 -10.20 -11.19 -12.60
N THR A 107 -11.34 -10.56 -12.27
CA THR A 107 -11.84 -9.36 -12.95
C THR A 107 -12.12 -8.19 -12.02
N ALA A 108 -12.03 -8.37 -10.70
CA ALA A 108 -12.27 -7.33 -9.71
C ALA A 108 -11.20 -7.34 -8.61
N PRO A 109 -10.72 -6.16 -8.18
CA PRO A 109 -9.80 -6.06 -7.04
C PRO A 109 -10.47 -6.52 -5.74
N ALA A 110 -9.65 -6.83 -4.74
CA ALA A 110 -10.16 -7.08 -3.39
C ALA A 110 -10.69 -5.78 -2.79
N THR A 111 -11.69 -5.87 -1.91
CA THR A 111 -12.31 -4.67 -1.33
C THR A 111 -12.55 -4.82 0.17
N LEU A 112 -12.36 -3.74 0.90
CA LEU A 112 -12.66 -3.64 2.33
C LEU A 112 -13.65 -2.50 2.56
N SER A 113 -14.87 -2.83 2.96
CA SER A 113 -15.91 -1.85 3.32
C SER A 113 -16.13 -1.84 4.82
N PHE A 114 -16.31 -0.67 5.41
CA PHE A 114 -16.67 -0.51 6.81
C PHE A 114 -17.24 0.88 7.09
N ALA A 115 -17.86 1.01 8.26
CA ALA A 115 -18.27 2.29 8.82
C ALA A 115 -17.48 2.61 10.09
N VAL A 116 -17.27 3.89 10.35
CA VAL A 116 -16.75 4.45 11.59
C VAL A 116 -17.82 5.38 12.12
N VAL A 117 -18.37 5.10 13.29
CA VAL A 117 -19.48 5.87 13.87
C VAL A 117 -19.05 6.45 15.20
N SER A 118 -19.28 7.74 15.39
CA SER A 118 -19.02 8.42 16.67
C SER A 118 -19.90 7.82 17.76
N THR A 119 -19.29 7.49 18.88
CA THR A 119 -19.95 7.17 20.15
C THR A 119 -20.02 8.39 21.07
N ASP A 120 -19.29 9.47 20.75
CA ASP A 120 -19.34 10.74 21.45
C ASP A 120 -20.46 11.64 20.89
N ALA A 121 -21.20 12.31 21.79
CA ALA A 121 -22.30 13.20 21.41
C ALA A 121 -21.82 14.42 20.59
N GLY A 122 -20.56 14.83 20.79
CA GLY A 122 -19.90 15.90 20.05
C GLY A 122 -19.22 15.44 18.76
N GLY A 123 -19.32 14.18 18.36
CA GLY A 123 -18.62 13.68 17.18
C GLY A 123 -17.10 13.61 17.35
N PHE A 124 -16.40 13.50 16.22
CA PHE A 124 -14.95 13.73 16.13
C PHE A 124 -14.63 14.77 15.05
N GLU A 125 -13.45 15.40 15.17
CA GLU A 125 -13.03 16.48 14.28
C GLU A 125 -12.43 15.94 12.96
N ALA A 126 -12.02 16.84 12.06
CA ALA A 126 -11.25 16.46 10.89
C ALA A 126 -9.83 16.02 11.27
N GLY A 127 -9.33 14.93 10.68
CA GLY A 127 -8.00 14.41 10.95
C GLY A 127 -7.88 12.91 10.66
N GLU A 128 -6.76 12.30 11.09
CA GLU A 128 -6.60 10.85 11.04
C GLU A 128 -7.65 10.18 11.91
N PHE A 129 -8.41 9.23 11.39
CA PHE A 129 -9.48 8.58 12.15
C PHE A 129 -9.40 7.05 12.17
N VAL A 130 -8.71 6.42 11.21
CA VAL A 130 -8.54 4.97 11.13
C VAL A 130 -7.18 4.59 10.56
N THR A 131 -6.61 3.51 11.10
CA THR A 131 -5.53 2.72 10.49
C THR A 131 -6.06 1.36 10.03
N VAL A 132 -5.63 0.90 8.86
CA VAL A 132 -5.92 -0.43 8.31
C VAL A 132 -4.62 -1.19 8.09
N ASN A 133 -4.52 -2.38 8.66
CA ASN A 133 -3.37 -3.27 8.51
C ASN A 133 -3.65 -4.33 7.44
N CYS A 134 -2.81 -4.39 6.41
CA CYS A 134 -2.92 -5.30 5.29
C CYS A 134 -1.67 -6.19 5.18
N ASP A 135 -1.87 -7.40 4.67
CA ASP A 135 -0.81 -8.32 4.31
C ASP A 135 -0.54 -8.24 2.79
N ILE A 136 0.72 -8.42 2.38
CA ILE A 136 1.15 -8.44 0.98
C ILE A 136 1.68 -9.85 0.66
N THR A 137 1.11 -10.46 -0.38
CA THR A 137 1.50 -11.79 -0.85
C THR A 137 2.90 -11.76 -1.47
N PRO A 138 3.73 -12.79 -1.27
CA PRO A 138 4.99 -12.95 -1.98
C PRO A 138 4.84 -12.77 -3.51
N GLY A 139 5.79 -12.07 -4.14
CA GLY A 139 5.75 -11.61 -5.53
C GLY A 139 4.98 -10.31 -5.82
N ALA A 140 4.18 -9.77 -4.89
CA ALA A 140 3.44 -8.52 -5.11
C ALA A 140 4.27 -7.27 -4.74
N PHE A 141 4.09 -6.20 -5.52
CA PHE A 141 4.75 -4.90 -5.37
C PHE A 141 3.76 -3.74 -5.55
N PRO A 142 2.78 -3.59 -4.63
CA PRO A 142 1.83 -2.50 -4.72
C PRO A 142 2.53 -1.15 -4.57
N LYS A 143 1.93 -0.10 -5.11
CA LYS A 143 2.32 1.30 -4.94
C LYS A 143 1.24 2.04 -4.18
N ASN A 144 1.62 3.17 -3.58
CA ASN A 144 0.66 3.99 -2.84
C ASN A 144 -0.55 4.43 -3.67
N ALA A 145 -0.35 4.71 -4.96
CA ALA A 145 -1.42 5.10 -5.86
C ALA A 145 -2.36 3.96 -6.27
N ASP A 146 -2.00 2.70 -6.00
CA ASP A 146 -2.83 1.54 -6.35
C ASP A 146 -3.95 1.31 -5.31
N PHE A 147 -3.84 1.94 -4.14
CA PHE A 147 -4.89 1.95 -3.12
C PHE A 147 -5.85 3.09 -3.42
N THR A 148 -7.13 2.77 -3.59
CA THR A 148 -8.16 3.79 -3.90
C THR A 148 -9.35 3.67 -2.97
N LEU A 149 -10.06 4.78 -2.83
CA LEU A 149 -11.33 4.85 -2.12
C LEU A 149 -12.48 4.86 -3.12
N SER A 150 -13.61 4.33 -2.69
CA SER A 150 -14.90 4.47 -3.36
C SER A 150 -16.02 4.45 -2.33
N ASP A 151 -17.24 4.80 -2.76
CA ASP A 151 -18.46 4.76 -1.94
C ASP A 151 -18.34 5.55 -0.62
N GLU A 152 -17.59 6.66 -0.65
CA GLU A 152 -17.35 7.48 0.52
C GLU A 152 -18.57 8.32 0.89
N THR A 153 -18.94 8.26 2.17
CA THR A 153 -19.96 9.13 2.76
C THR A 153 -19.49 9.62 4.12
N VAL A 154 -19.74 10.90 4.40
CA VAL A 154 -19.43 11.54 5.68
C VAL A 154 -20.71 12.14 6.23
N SER A 155 -21.07 11.72 7.44
CA SER A 155 -22.19 12.22 8.21
C SER A 155 -21.72 13.22 9.24
N LEU A 156 -22.45 14.32 9.35
CA LEU A 156 -22.12 15.45 10.22
C LEU A 156 -23.20 15.64 11.28
N LEU A 157 -22.81 16.14 12.44
CA LEU A 157 -23.74 16.50 13.49
C LEU A 157 -24.55 17.73 13.07
N ASN A 158 -25.88 17.64 13.14
CA ASN A 158 -26.81 18.75 12.90
C ASN A 158 -26.67 19.44 11.53
N SER A 159 -26.04 18.79 10.55
CA SER A 159 -25.79 19.36 9.23
C SER A 159 -26.08 18.31 8.15
N PRO A 160 -26.63 18.71 6.98
CA PRO A 160 -26.67 17.81 5.84
C PRO A 160 -25.24 17.40 5.44
N PRO A 161 -25.05 16.27 4.74
CA PRO A 161 -23.75 15.92 4.17
C PRO A 161 -23.26 17.09 3.31
N LEU A 162 -22.05 17.57 3.58
CA LEU A 162 -21.43 18.60 2.77
C LEU A 162 -20.52 17.94 1.76
N ASP A 163 -20.62 18.35 0.49
CA ASP A 163 -19.68 17.99 -0.60
C ASP A 163 -18.24 18.45 -0.32
N THR A 164 -18.00 19.09 0.82
CA THR A 164 -16.73 19.71 1.20
C THR A 164 -15.91 18.88 2.17
N MET A 165 -16.43 17.78 2.71
CA MET A 165 -15.61 16.81 3.44
C MET A 165 -15.12 15.74 2.48
N LYS A 166 -13.80 15.58 2.37
CA LYS A 166 -13.18 14.49 1.62
C LYS A 166 -12.47 13.53 2.56
N ILE A 167 -12.56 12.25 2.22
CA ILE A 167 -11.72 11.23 2.83
C ILE A 167 -10.49 11.09 1.95
N THR A 168 -9.32 11.09 2.58
CA THR A 168 -8.06 10.82 1.90
C THR A 168 -7.39 9.61 2.52
N LEU A 169 -6.70 8.84 1.69
CA LEU A 169 -5.96 7.65 2.08
C LEU A 169 -4.47 7.85 1.82
N THR A 170 -3.65 7.47 2.79
CA THR A 170 -2.20 7.33 2.62
C THR A 170 -1.77 5.92 2.98
N SER A 171 -0.77 5.37 2.31
CA SER A 171 -0.24 4.03 2.58
C SER A 171 1.25 4.05 2.89
N GLU A 172 1.65 3.21 3.84
CA GLU A 172 3.03 2.91 4.18
C GLU A 172 3.29 1.42 3.88
N ILE A 173 4.17 1.13 2.93
CA ILE A 173 4.47 -0.24 2.46
C ILE A 173 5.80 -0.69 3.07
N LYS A 174 5.83 -1.87 3.69
CA LYS A 174 6.99 -2.39 4.46
C LYS A 174 7.32 -3.82 4.05
#